data_AF-A0A2E7N0Z0-F1
#
_entry.id   AF-A0A2E7N0Z0-F1
#
_cell.length_a   1.000
_cell.length_b   1.000
_cell.length_c   1.000
_cell.angle_alpha   90.00
_cell.angle_beta   90.00
_cell.angle_gamma   90.00
#
_symmetry.space_group_name_H-M   'P 1'
#
loop_
_entity.id
_entity.type
_entity.pdbx_description
1 polymer ?
#
loop_
_entity_poly.entity_id
_entity_poly.type
_entity_poly.pdbx_seq_one_letter_code
_entity_poly.pdbx_strand_id
1 'polypeptide(L)'
;MAVTVFSGVIAAIGIIFLLAKLNIKRVLCFDVVVDIVVTLGLTVLLAGTFAGMMAALLGGAIISIFLYMTKRLFGYEKPVWNRYWFTWVNVPPKGSA
;
A
#
# COMPACT_ATOMS: atom_id res chain seq x y z
N MET A 1 20.17 -3.84 15.59
CA MET A 1 18.82 -3.25 15.70
C MET A 1 18.67 -1.96 14.89
N ALA A 2 19.60 -1.00 14.95
CA ALA A 2 19.45 0.24 14.15
C ALA A 2 19.39 -0.04 12.62
N VAL A 3 20.28 -0.88 12.09
CA VAL A 3 20.39 -1.15 10.64
C VAL A 3 19.14 -1.84 10.05
N THR A 4 18.43 -2.66 10.84
CA THR A 4 17.19 -3.33 10.40
C THR A 4 16.01 -2.37 10.29
N VAL A 5 15.96 -1.37 11.18
CA VAL A 5 14.96 -0.31 11.11
C VAL A 5 15.21 0.56 9.89
N PHE A 6 16.46 0.98 9.65
CA PHE A 6 16.80 1.78 8.47
C PHE A 6 16.48 1.05 7.16
N SER A 7 16.84 -0.23 7.03
CA SER A 7 16.53 -1.01 5.83
C SER A 7 15.02 -1.18 5.60
N GLY A 8 14.23 -1.43 6.66
CA GLY A 8 12.77 -1.48 6.57
C GLY A 8 12.15 -0.14 6.13
N VAL A 9 12.65 0.98 6.68
CA VAL A 9 12.20 2.33 6.29
C VAL A 9 12.56 2.65 4.84
N ILE A 10 13.77 2.32 4.40
CA ILE A 10 14.20 2.52 3.00
C ILE A 10 13.33 1.69 2.05
N ALA A 11 13.06 0.43 2.39
CA ALA A 11 12.16 -0.42 1.60
C ALA A 11 10.74 0.17 1.53
N ALA A 12 10.21 0.68 2.64
CA ALA A 12 8.91 1.35 2.68
C ALA A 12 8.87 2.60 1.80
N ILE A 13 9.88 3.46 1.88
CA ILE A 13 9.98 4.66 1.05
C ILE A 13 10.04 4.27 -0.43
N GLY A 14 10.82 3.25 -0.79
CA GLY A 14 10.90 2.77 -2.18
C GLY A 14 9.55 2.29 -2.70
N ILE A 15 8.79 1.55 -1.90
CA ILE A 15 7.46 1.06 -2.30
C ILE A 15 6.45 2.20 -2.35
N ILE A 16 6.45 3.12 -1.39
CA ILE A 16 5.60 4.31 -1.42
C ILE A 16 5.88 5.14 -2.67
N PHE A 17 7.15 5.30 -3.06
CA PHE A 17 7.54 5.99 -4.29
C PHE A 17 7.02 5.27 -5.54
N LEU A 18 7.10 3.94 -5.59
CA LEU A 18 6.52 3.14 -6.68
C LEU A 18 4.99 3.31 -6.74
N LEU A 19 4.31 3.29 -5.59
CA LEU A 19 2.87 3.49 -5.50
C LEU A 19 2.44 4.90 -5.89
N ALA A 20 3.24 5.92 -5.54
CA ALA A 20 2.98 7.32 -5.90
C ALA A 20 3.14 7.58 -7.40
N LYS A 21 4.04 6.84 -8.06
CA LYS A 21 4.20 6.89 -9.53
C LYS A 21 3.03 6.22 -10.26
N LEU A 22 2.33 5.29 -9.59
CA LEU A 22 1.09 4.70 -10.06
C LEU A 22 -0.09 5.62 -9.75
N ASN A 23 -1.17 5.52 -10.51
CA ASN A 23 -2.32 6.39 -10.33
C ASN A 23 -3.02 6.10 -8.98
N ILE A 24 -2.68 6.89 -7.96
CA ILE A 24 -3.01 6.69 -6.54
C ILE A 24 -4.50 6.34 -6.36
N LYS A 25 -5.41 7.05 -7.04
CA LYS A 25 -6.86 6.83 -6.91
C LYS A 25 -7.33 5.41 -7.30
N ARG A 26 -6.67 4.79 -8.29
CA ARG A 26 -6.97 3.41 -8.71
C ARG A 26 -6.32 2.38 -7.79
N VAL A 27 -5.09 2.66 -7.35
CA VAL A 27 -4.36 1.80 -6.41
C VAL A 27 -5.12 1.68 -5.08
N LEU A 28 -5.74 2.78 -4.62
CA LEU A 28 -6.56 2.81 -3.42
C LEU A 28 -7.81 1.93 -3.46
N CYS A 29 -8.33 1.61 -4.65
CA CYS A 29 -9.43 0.64 -4.78
C CYS A 29 -9.00 -0.77 -4.38
N PHE A 30 -7.72 -1.07 -4.55
CA PHE A 30 -7.11 -2.36 -4.27
C PHE A 30 -6.16 -2.28 -3.06
N ASP A 31 -6.40 -1.36 -2.13
CA ASP A 31 -5.52 -1.10 -0.98
C ASP A 31 -5.15 -2.38 -0.23
N VAL A 32 -6.14 -3.24 0.07
CA VAL A 32 -5.92 -4.51 0.78
C VAL A 32 -5.08 -5.48 -0.05
N VAL A 33 -5.33 -5.55 -1.36
CA VAL A 33 -4.58 -6.45 -2.25
C VAL A 33 -3.12 -6.00 -2.35
N VAL A 34 -2.91 -4.70 -2.51
CA VAL A 34 -1.57 -4.10 -2.57
C VAL A 34 -0.84 -4.32 -1.25
N ASP A 35 -1.50 -4.13 -0.11
CA ASP A 35 -0.91 -4.34 1.21
C ASP A 35 -0.46 -5.80 1.43
N ILE A 36 -1.30 -6.76 1.02
CA ILE A 36 -0.97 -8.20 1.09
C ILE A 36 0.21 -8.53 0.16
N VAL A 37 0.18 -8.04 -1.09
CA VAL A 37 1.26 -8.28 -2.07
C VAL A 37 2.58 -7.70 -1.59
N VAL A 38 2.55 -6.49 -1.02
CA VAL A 38 3.73 -5.83 -0.48
C VAL A 38 4.26 -6.55 0.75
N THR A 39 3.39 -6.91 1.70
CA THR A 39 3.79 -7.59 2.94
C THR A 39 4.36 -8.97 2.66
N LEU A 40 3.70 -9.76 1.80
CA LEU A 40 4.21 -11.07 1.38
C LEU A 40 5.47 -10.92 0.52
N GLY A 41 5.48 -9.96 -0.41
CA GLY A 41 6.63 -9.70 -1.27
C GLY A 41 7.88 -9.35 -0.47
N LEU A 42 7.78 -8.42 0.48
CA LEU A 42 8.89 -8.09 1.39
C LEU A 42 9.30 -9.29 2.23
N THR A 43 8.35 -10.03 2.78
CA THR A 43 8.65 -11.21 3.62
C THR A 43 9.38 -12.29 2.84
N VAL A 44 8.98 -12.57 1.59
CA VAL A 44 9.61 -13.56 0.71
C VAL A 44 10.98 -13.07 0.24
N LEU A 45 11.11 -11.81 -0.18
CA LEU A 45 12.37 -11.25 -0.69
C LEU A 45 13.43 -11.12 0.41
N LEU A 46 13.02 -10.89 1.65
CA LEU A 46 13.91 -10.80 2.81
C LEU A 46 13.89 -12.06 3.68
N ALA A 47 13.31 -13.16 3.18
CA ALA A 47 13.30 -14.44 3.87
C ALA A 47 14.72 -14.99 4.03
N GLY A 48 15.02 -15.56 5.19
CA GLY A 48 16.28 -16.28 5.44
C GLY A 48 17.16 -15.69 6.54
N THR A 49 16.88 -14.48 7.04
CA THR A 49 17.57 -13.95 8.24
C THR A 49 16.62 -13.25 9.20
N PHE A 50 16.91 -13.29 10.50
CA PHE A 50 16.13 -12.57 11.52
C PHE A 50 16.09 -11.07 11.23
N ALA A 51 17.22 -10.51 10.80
CA ALA A 51 17.34 -9.10 10.44
C ALA A 51 16.45 -8.70 9.25
N GLY A 52 16.42 -9.52 8.20
CA GLY A 52 15.60 -9.30 7.01
C GLY A 52 14.11 -9.41 7.31
N MET A 53 13.70 -10.42 8.08
CA MET A 53 12.28 -10.59 8.48
C MET A 53 11.79 -9.43 9.36
N MET A 54 12.62 -8.92 10.27
CA MET A 54 12.28 -7.73 11.07
C MET A 54 12.16 -6.47 10.21
N ALA A 55 13.03 -6.29 9.21
CA ALA A 55 12.93 -5.18 8.26
C ALA A 55 11.67 -5.28 7.40
N ALA A 56 11.29 -6.49 6.96
CA ALA A 56 10.06 -6.73 6.20
C ALA A 56 8.80 -6.41 7.02
N LEU A 57 8.76 -6.81 8.30
CA LEU A 57 7.65 -6.49 9.20
C LEU A 57 7.51 -4.99 9.43
N LEU A 58 8.61 -4.30 9.72
CA LEU A 58 8.58 -2.84 9.91
C LEU A 58 8.22 -2.09 8.63
N GLY A 59 8.82 -2.48 7.50
CA GLY A 59 8.54 -1.88 6.20
C GLY A 59 7.08 -2.09 5.78
N GLY A 60 6.57 -3.32 5.88
CA GLY A 60 5.17 -3.65 5.58
C GLY A 60 4.18 -2.87 6.45
N ALA A 61 4.42 -2.78 7.75
CA ALA A 61 3.57 -2.01 8.66
C ALA A 61 3.51 -0.52 8.30
N ILE A 62 4.65 0.09 7.95
CA ILE A 62 4.70 1.50 7.52
C ILE A 62 3.88 1.71 6.25
N ILE A 63 3.99 0.81 5.27
CA ILE A 63 3.26 0.90 4.00
C ILE A 63 1.75 0.70 4.23
N SER A 64 1.36 -0.24 5.08
CA SER A 64 -0.04 -0.49 5.44
C SER A 64 -0.69 0.74 6.08
N ILE A 65 0.00 1.38 7.03
CA ILE A 65 -0.45 2.65 7.64
C ILE A 65 -0.58 3.75 6.59
N PHE A 66 0.41 3.87 5.69
CA PHE A 66 0.39 4.87 4.63
C PHE A 66 -0.81 4.66 3.69
N LEU A 67 -1.07 3.43 3.24
CA LEU A 67 -2.23 3.08 2.40
C LEU A 67 -3.55 3.40 3.11
N TYR A 68 -3.66 3.05 4.40
CA TYR A 68 -4.84 3.34 5.21
C TYR A 68 -5.10 4.85 5.34
N MET A 69 -4.05 5.63 5.64
CA MET A 69 -4.18 7.08 5.80
C MET A 69 -4.53 7.77 4.46
N THR A 70 -3.88 7.33 3.37
CA THR A 70 -4.16 7.85 2.03
C THR A 70 -5.61 7.57 1.61
N LYS A 71 -6.12 6.38 1.90
CA LYS A 71 -7.52 6.01 1.63
C LYS A 71 -8.53 6.86 2.38
N ARG A 72 -8.17 7.26 3.60
CA ARG A 72 -9.01 8.14 4.41
C ARG A 72 -9.00 9.60 3.92
N LEU A 73 -7.88 10.08 3.38
CA LEU A 73 -7.72 11.48 2.95
C LEU A 73 -8.27 11.75 1.54
N PHE A 74 -8.03 10.86 0.57
CA PHE A 74 -8.31 11.14 -0.84
C PHE A 74 -9.57 10.47 -1.40
N GLY A 75 -10.21 9.56 -0.64
CA GLY A 75 -11.25 8.67 -1.19
C GLY A 75 -10.66 7.66 -2.19
N TYR A 76 -11.50 6.89 -2.88
CA TYR A 76 -11.04 5.89 -3.84
C TYR A 76 -11.95 5.85 -5.08
N GLU A 77 -11.40 5.46 -6.22
CA GLU A 77 -12.19 5.24 -7.45
C GLU A 77 -12.52 3.76 -7.58
N LYS A 78 -13.79 3.41 -7.45
CA LYS A 78 -14.24 2.02 -7.68
C LYS A 78 -14.60 1.84 -9.16
N PRO A 79 -14.12 0.77 -9.82
CA PRO A 79 -14.67 0.37 -11.10
C PRO A 79 -16.07 -0.19 -10.84
N VAL A 80 -17.11 0.52 -11.28
CA VAL A 80 -18.49 0.02 -11.20
C VAL A 80 -18.81 -0.66 -12.52
N TRP A 81 -19.21 -1.93 -12.43
CA TRP A 81 -19.67 -2.67 -13.59
C TRP A 81 -21.06 -2.17 -13.97
N ASN A 82 -21.16 -1.44 -15.08
CA ASN A 82 -22.44 -1.16 -15.72
C ASN A 82 -22.61 -2.08 -16.94
N ARG A 83 -23.85 -2.36 -17.32
CA ARG A 83 -24.27 -3.38 -18.31
C ARG A 83 -23.57 -3.29 -19.68
N TYR A 84 -22.87 -2.20 -19.99
CA TYR A 84 -22.15 -1.98 -21.25
C TYR A 84 -20.72 -1.44 -21.11
N TRP A 85 -20.32 -0.82 -19.99
CA TRP A 85 -19.01 -0.17 -19.85
C TRP A 85 -18.52 -0.12 -18.39
N PHE A 86 -17.20 -0.15 -18.20
CA PHE A 86 -16.55 0.12 -16.91
C PHE A 86 -16.52 1.63 -16.67
N THR A 87 -17.32 2.12 -15.70
CA THR A 87 -17.25 3.51 -15.27
C THR A 87 -16.50 3.61 -13.94
N TRP A 88 -15.49 4.48 -13.90
CA TRP A 88 -14.77 4.81 -12.69
C TRP A 88 -15.59 5.82 -11.90
N VAL A 89 -16.19 5.38 -10.79
CA VAL A 89 -16.98 6.25 -9.92
C VAL A 89 -16.11 6.66 -8.74
N ASN A 90 -15.95 7.97 -8.56
CA ASN A 90 -15.23 8.53 -7.41
C ASN A 90 -16.09 8.37 -6.16
N VAL A 91 -15.58 7.67 -5.15
CA VAL A 91 -16.22 7.54 -3.84
C VAL A 91 -15.53 8.51 -2.88
N PRO A 92 -16.22 9.58 -2.43
CA PRO A 92 -15.65 10.53 -1.51
C PRO A 92 -15.31 9.85 -0.17
N PRO A 93 -14.29 10.36 0.55
CA PRO A 93 -13.88 9.79 1.83
C PRO A 93 -15.02 9.82 2.85
N LYS A 94 -15.15 8.73 3.62
CA LYS A 94 -16.21 8.54 4.61
C LYS A 94 -15.99 9.53 5.77
N GLY A 95 -16.69 10.66 5.73
CA GLY A 95 -16.54 11.78 6.67
C GLY A 95 -16.86 13.17 6.11
N SER A 96 -17.12 13.29 4.80
CA SER A 96 -17.59 14.52 4.16
C SER A 96 -19.07 14.38 3.81
N ALA A 97 -19.94 14.50 4.82
CA ALA A 97 -21.38 14.71 4.69
C ALA A 97 -21.82 15.67 5.79
#